data_AF-A0A2G6NVC7-F1
#
_entry.id   AF-A0A2G6NVC7-F1
#
_cell.length_a   1.000
_cell.length_b   1.000
_cell.length_c   1.000
_cell.angle_alpha   90.00
_cell.angle_beta   90.00
_cell.angle_gamma   90.00
#
_symmetry.space_group_name_H-M   'P 1'
#
loop_
_entity.id
_entity.type
_entity.pdbx_description
1 polymer ?
#
loop_
_entity_poly.entity_id
_entity_poly.type
_entity_poly.pdbx_seq_one_letter_code
_entity_poly.pdbx_strand_id
1 'polypeptide(L)'
;MTLDLNINGVALRPGVPVDPSDLRDNGFRKVGLLKRLVKRPPGGGDIFLAENCEATCFRGNFNLYPCTHSYLNRDRQWQTQATVQVVDGKVQRVTLQVLGGLYAAPNYMSKFEELCTQHMGQPQPSDSGALVWKKKKLALQGYLQRDRINADFIIEYQG
;
A
#
# COMPACT_ATOMS: atom_id res chain seq x y z
N MET A 1 6.42 -15.38 -9.94
CA MET A 1 5.29 -14.44 -10.00
C MET A 1 5.68 -13.15 -9.30
N THR A 2 5.68 -12.06 -10.06
CA THR A 2 5.89 -10.66 -9.62
C THR A 2 4.53 -10.09 -9.25
N LEU A 3 4.43 -9.35 -8.15
CA LEU A 3 3.19 -8.68 -7.73
C LEU A 3 2.76 -7.66 -8.80
N ASP A 4 1.54 -7.78 -9.30
CA ASP A 4 0.92 -6.90 -10.30
C ASP A 4 0.09 -5.83 -9.62
N LEU A 5 0.75 -4.96 -8.87
CA LEU A 5 0.09 -3.85 -8.20
C LEU A 5 -0.29 -2.75 -9.20
N ASN A 6 -1.56 -2.37 -9.18
CA ASN A 6 -2.09 -1.20 -9.88
C ASN A 6 -2.78 -0.28 -8.88
N ILE A 7 -2.55 1.03 -8.98
CA ILE A 7 -3.23 2.04 -8.16
C ILE A 7 -3.69 3.18 -9.06
N ASN A 8 -4.99 3.49 -9.03
CA ASN A 8 -5.63 4.48 -9.90
C ASN A 8 -5.26 4.31 -11.38
N GLY A 9 -5.09 3.07 -11.86
CA GLY A 9 -4.67 2.79 -13.25
C GLY A 9 -3.15 2.70 -13.44
N VAL A 10 -2.32 3.19 -12.51
CA VAL A 10 -0.85 3.14 -12.63
C VAL A 10 -0.31 1.80 -12.16
N ALA A 11 0.39 1.09 -13.05
CA ALA A 11 1.11 -0.13 -12.70
C ALA A 11 2.39 0.21 -11.92
N LEU A 12 2.45 -0.18 -10.65
CA LEU A 12 3.55 0.13 -9.74
C LEU A 12 4.33 -1.13 -9.40
N ARG A 13 5.63 -1.11 -9.66
CA ARG A 13 6.51 -2.26 -9.42
C ARG A 13 7.78 -1.79 -8.71
N PRO A 14 8.06 -2.27 -7.49
CA PRO A 14 9.30 -1.92 -6.81
C PRO A 14 10.53 -2.32 -7.63
N GLY A 15 11.54 -1.45 -7.64
CA GLY A 15 12.76 -1.56 -8.45
C GLY A 15 12.61 -1.11 -9.91
N VAL A 16 11.39 -0.82 -10.37
CA VAL A 16 11.11 -0.40 -11.76
C VAL A 16 10.98 1.12 -11.84
N PRO A 17 11.46 1.76 -12.93
CA PRO A 17 11.24 3.17 -13.17
C PRO A 17 9.76 3.54 -13.20
N VAL A 18 9.44 4.75 -12.75
CA VAL A 18 8.10 5.34 -12.87
C VAL A 18 8.25 6.80 -13.26
N ASP A 19 7.43 7.25 -14.21
CA ASP A 19 7.39 8.67 -14.55
C ASP A 19 6.57 9.43 -13.49
N PRO A 20 7.12 10.46 -12.84
CA PRO A 20 6.37 11.30 -11.93
C PRO A 20 5.13 11.97 -12.54
N SER A 21 5.09 12.17 -13.86
CA SER A 21 3.91 12.69 -14.57
C SER A 21 2.76 11.68 -14.57
N ASP A 22 3.02 10.41 -14.88
CA ASP A 22 2.02 9.34 -14.77
C ASP A 22 1.37 9.29 -13.39
N LEU A 23 2.17 9.46 -12.33
CA LEU A 23 1.64 9.53 -10.96
C LEU A 23 0.70 10.73 -10.78
N ARG A 24 1.10 11.93 -11.23
CA ARG A 24 0.28 13.14 -11.08
C ARG A 24 -1.02 13.05 -11.85
N ASP A 25 -0.97 12.56 -13.09
CA ASP A 25 -2.12 12.44 -13.97
C ASP A 25 -3.15 11.43 -13.45
N ASN A 26 -2.72 10.51 -12.58
CA ASN A 26 -3.56 9.50 -11.93
C ASN A 26 -3.83 9.79 -10.44
N GLY A 27 -3.87 11.08 -10.08
CA GLY A 27 -4.38 11.52 -8.78
C GLY A 27 -3.38 11.44 -7.61
N PHE A 28 -2.09 11.22 -7.89
CA PHE A 28 -1.07 11.32 -6.86
C PHE A 28 -0.54 12.75 -6.73
N ARG A 29 -0.48 13.26 -5.50
CA ARG A 29 0.18 14.53 -5.17
C ARG A 29 1.56 14.30 -4.57
N LYS A 30 2.55 15.06 -5.02
CA LYS A 30 3.89 15.05 -4.40
C LYS A 30 3.80 15.62 -2.98
N VAL A 31 4.28 14.88 -2.00
CA VAL A 31 4.30 15.29 -0.60
C VAL A 31 5.44 16.28 -0.38
N GLY A 32 5.09 17.50 0.06
CA GLY A 32 6.06 18.55 0.34
C GLY A 32 7.06 18.19 1.45
N LEU A 33 8.24 18.81 1.40
CA LEU A 33 9.40 18.58 2.29
C LEU A 33 9.06 18.56 3.79
N LEU A 34 8.23 19.48 4.27
CA LEU A 34 7.86 19.56 5.69
C LEU A 34 7.05 18.34 6.17
N LYS A 35 6.15 17.81 5.34
CA LYS A 35 5.37 16.60 5.67
C LYS A 35 6.23 15.32 5.58
N ARG A 36 7.30 15.33 4.79
CA ARG A 36 8.27 14.23 4.73
C ARG A 36 9.08 14.09 6.01
N LEU A 37 9.49 15.20 6.62
CA LEU A 37 10.27 15.22 7.86
C LEU A 37 9.52 14.64 9.06
N VAL A 38 8.18 14.74 9.06
CA VAL A 38 7.31 14.15 10.09
C VAL A 38 7.15 12.64 9.90
N LYS A 39 7.07 12.16 8.64
CA LYS A 39 6.89 10.73 8.34
C LYS A 39 8.20 9.91 8.28
N ARG A 40 9.38 10.57 8.29
CA ARG A 40 10.75 9.98 8.24
C ARG A 40 10.82 8.60 7.54
N PRO A 41 10.48 8.50 6.26
CA PRO A 41 10.67 7.23 5.57
C PRO A 41 12.17 6.90 5.52
N PRO A 42 12.55 5.63 5.64
CA PRO A 42 13.92 5.23 5.43
C PRO A 42 14.31 5.54 3.98
N GLY A 43 15.39 6.32 3.81
CA GLY A 43 15.93 6.70 2.50
C GLY A 43 15.46 8.06 1.96
N GLY A 44 16.28 8.63 1.06
CA GLY A 44 15.95 9.82 0.29
C GLY A 44 14.81 9.58 -0.73
N GLY A 45 14.65 10.48 -1.69
CA GLY A 45 13.72 10.30 -2.82
C GLY A 45 12.35 10.95 -2.65
N ASP A 46 11.58 11.06 -3.73
CA ASP A 46 10.28 11.74 -3.74
C ASP A 46 9.18 10.84 -3.18
N ILE A 47 8.16 11.46 -2.58
CA ILE A 47 6.99 10.76 -2.05
C ILE A 47 5.75 11.31 -2.73
N PHE A 48 4.95 10.40 -3.26
CA PHE A 48 3.68 10.68 -3.90
C PHE A 48 2.56 10.06 -3.07
N LEU A 49 1.45 10.77 -2.92
CA LEU A 49 0.33 10.38 -2.10
C LEU A 49 -0.96 10.41 -2.92
N ALA A 50 -1.75 9.35 -2.86
CA ALA A 50 -3.12 9.34 -3.33
C ALA A 50 -4.05 9.04 -2.15
N GLU A 51 -5.15 9.77 -2.06
CA GLU A 51 -6.21 9.61 -1.05
C GLU A 51 -7.47 9.11 -1.76
N ASN A 52 -8.26 8.27 -1.08
CA ASN A 52 -9.42 7.58 -1.65
C ASN A 52 -9.09 6.86 -2.97
N CYS A 53 -7.90 6.26 -3.03
CA CYS A 53 -7.42 5.54 -4.20
C CYS A 53 -8.09 4.17 -4.37
N GLU A 54 -8.17 3.72 -5.61
CA GLU A 54 -8.47 2.33 -5.96
C GLU A 54 -7.15 1.59 -6.19
N ALA A 55 -7.00 0.40 -5.62
CA ALA A 55 -5.84 -0.45 -5.81
C ALA A 55 -6.25 -1.88 -6.13
N THR A 56 -5.59 -2.49 -7.10
CA THR A 56 -5.79 -3.89 -7.47
C THR A 56 -4.46 -4.63 -7.53
N CYS A 57 -4.47 -5.90 -7.14
CA CYS A 57 -3.32 -6.80 -7.31
C CYS A 57 -3.77 -8.26 -7.34
N PHE A 58 -2.81 -9.16 -7.61
CA PHE A 58 -3.05 -10.59 -7.80
C PHE A 58 -4.08 -10.85 -8.90
N ARG A 59 -3.89 -10.22 -10.07
CA ARG A 59 -4.77 -10.30 -11.24
C ARG A 59 -6.23 -9.94 -10.94
N GLY A 60 -6.42 -8.94 -10.06
CA GLY A 60 -7.75 -8.48 -9.66
C GLY A 60 -8.42 -9.34 -8.58
N ASN A 61 -7.72 -10.33 -8.01
CA ASN A 61 -8.25 -11.08 -6.88
C ASN A 61 -8.27 -10.24 -5.60
N PHE A 62 -7.35 -9.28 -5.47
CA PHE A 62 -7.42 -8.24 -4.45
C PHE A 62 -7.83 -6.91 -5.10
N ASN A 63 -8.92 -6.33 -4.62
CA ASN A 63 -9.41 -5.01 -5.03
C ASN A 63 -9.72 -4.22 -3.77
N LEU A 64 -9.09 -3.06 -3.64
CA LEU A 64 -9.24 -2.14 -2.54
C LEU A 64 -9.82 -0.83 -3.10
N TYR A 65 -10.94 -0.38 -2.56
CA TYR A 65 -11.60 0.86 -2.95
C TYR A 65 -12.15 1.55 -1.70
N PRO A 66 -12.28 2.88 -1.67
CA PRO A 66 -12.88 3.60 -0.56
C PRO A 66 -14.39 3.37 -0.52
N CYS A 67 -14.98 3.44 0.67
CA CYS A 67 -16.43 3.49 0.84
C CYS A 67 -16.77 4.61 1.82
N THR A 68 -17.18 5.75 1.27
CA THR A 68 -17.38 7.00 2.03
C THR A 68 -18.82 7.50 1.93
N HIS A 69 -19.74 6.65 1.51
CA HIS A 69 -21.13 7.03 1.32
C HIS A 69 -21.78 7.46 2.64
N SER A 70 -22.36 8.66 2.65
CA SER A 70 -22.90 9.33 3.84
C SER A 70 -24.08 8.61 4.49
N TYR A 71 -24.79 7.74 3.76
CA TYR A 71 -25.90 6.96 4.29
C TYR A 71 -25.45 5.74 5.12
N LEU A 72 -24.16 5.38 5.09
CA LEU A 72 -23.62 4.28 5.88
C LEU A 72 -23.25 4.74 7.29
N ASN A 73 -23.41 3.86 8.28
CA ASN A 73 -22.85 4.08 9.61
C ASN A 73 -21.33 4.26 9.54
N ARG A 74 -20.75 5.08 10.43
CA ARG A 74 -19.30 5.37 10.43
C ARG A 74 -18.43 4.11 10.46
N ASP A 75 -18.85 3.06 11.15
CA ASP A 75 -18.13 1.78 11.21
C ASP A 75 -18.07 1.02 9.88
N ARG A 76 -18.95 1.39 8.94
CA ARG A 76 -19.03 0.86 7.58
C ARG A 76 -18.48 1.83 6.54
N GLN A 77 -17.96 2.97 6.97
CA GLN A 77 -17.21 3.89 6.12
C GLN A 77 -15.72 3.63 6.30
N TRP A 78 -14.98 3.64 5.21
CA TRP A 78 -13.53 3.57 5.23
C TRP A 78 -12.95 4.38 4.08
N GLN A 79 -11.76 4.93 4.31
CA GLN A 79 -10.97 5.59 3.29
C GLN A 79 -9.83 4.68 2.88
N THR A 80 -9.24 4.98 1.73
CA THR A 80 -8.04 4.31 1.25
C THR A 80 -6.94 5.34 1.03
N GLN A 81 -5.69 4.94 1.22
CA GLN A 81 -4.56 5.82 0.99
C GLN A 81 -3.42 5.03 0.36
N ALA A 82 -2.75 5.62 -0.64
CA ALA A 82 -1.56 5.06 -1.23
C ALA A 82 -0.40 6.05 -1.11
N THR A 83 0.77 5.57 -0.69
CA THR A 83 2.01 6.33 -0.71
C THR A 83 3.03 5.61 -1.59
N VAL A 84 3.63 6.30 -2.55
CA VAL A 84 4.69 5.77 -3.43
C VAL A 84 5.97 6.56 -3.19
N GLN A 85 7.01 5.87 -2.75
CA GLN A 85 8.36 6.42 -2.61
C GLN A 85 9.16 6.11 -3.88
N VAL A 86 9.73 7.15 -4.50
CA VAL A 86 10.53 7.07 -5.71
C VAL A 86 11.96 7.52 -5.41
N VAL A 87 12.93 6.64 -5.59
CA VAL A 87 14.37 6.91 -5.38
C VAL A 87 15.08 6.69 -6.71
N ASP A 88 15.86 7.67 -7.16
CA ASP A 88 16.58 7.63 -8.45
C ASP A 88 15.69 7.21 -9.64
N GLY A 89 14.47 7.77 -9.66
CA GLY A 89 13.46 7.50 -10.70
C GLY A 89 12.77 6.13 -10.61
N LYS A 90 13.09 5.31 -9.62
CA LYS A 90 12.54 3.96 -9.43
C LYS A 90 11.63 3.88 -8.21
N VAL A 91 10.58 3.07 -8.30
CA VAL A 91 9.71 2.79 -7.16
C VAL A 91 10.51 2.03 -6.11
N GLN A 92 10.69 2.63 -4.94
CA GLN A 92 11.39 1.99 -3.81
C GLN A 92 10.41 1.29 -2.88
N ARG A 93 9.29 1.95 -2.57
CA ARG A 93 8.27 1.46 -1.65
C ARG A 93 6.89 1.96 -2.06
N VAL A 94 5.89 1.10 -1.91
CA VAL A 94 4.48 1.43 -2.01
C VAL A 94 3.80 1.03 -0.71
N THR A 95 3.05 1.94 -0.10
CA THR A 95 2.23 1.67 1.07
C THR A 95 0.78 1.89 0.71
N LEU A 96 -0.06 0.88 0.86
CA LEU A 96 -1.52 0.98 0.81
C LEU A 96 -2.06 0.96 2.22
N GLN A 97 -3.08 1.77 2.49
CA GLN A 97 -3.72 1.85 3.80
C GLN A 97 -5.23 1.81 3.65
N VAL A 98 -5.88 1.03 4.51
CA VAL A 98 -7.32 1.17 4.80
C VAL A 98 -7.41 1.99 6.08
N LEU A 99 -8.14 3.10 6.02
CA LEU A 99 -8.28 4.03 7.15
C LEU A 99 -9.71 3.97 7.69
N GLY A 100 -9.84 3.59 8.96
CA GLY A 100 -11.13 3.36 9.59
C GLY A 100 -11.87 2.14 9.03
N GLY A 101 -13.17 2.07 9.34
CA GLY A 101 -14.01 0.92 9.00
C GLY A 101 -13.71 -0.28 9.88
N LEU A 102 -14.50 -0.47 10.93
CA LEU A 102 -14.33 -1.52 11.93
C LEU A 102 -14.20 -2.92 11.31
N TYR A 103 -14.92 -3.14 10.21
CA TYR A 103 -14.96 -4.43 9.51
C TYR A 103 -14.08 -4.45 8.26
N ALA A 104 -13.81 -3.30 7.64
CA ALA A 104 -13.12 -3.24 6.36
C ALA A 104 -11.64 -3.59 6.51
N ALA A 105 -10.93 -2.94 7.43
CA ALA A 105 -9.49 -3.15 7.59
C ALA A 105 -9.13 -4.61 7.93
N PRO A 106 -9.80 -5.30 8.88
CA PRO A 106 -9.53 -6.73 9.13
C PRO A 106 -9.84 -7.62 7.92
N ASN A 107 -10.96 -7.40 7.23
CA ASN A 107 -11.35 -8.21 6.07
C ASN A 107 -10.35 -8.06 4.91
N TYR A 108 -9.93 -6.82 4.61
CA TYR A 108 -8.89 -6.57 3.61
C TYR A 108 -7.57 -7.19 4.03
N MET A 109 -7.20 -7.12 5.31
CA MET A 109 -5.99 -7.75 5.82
C MET A 109 -6.03 -9.27 5.59
N SER A 110 -7.05 -9.96 6.10
CA SER A 110 -7.16 -11.42 5.97
C SER A 110 -7.15 -11.88 4.52
N LYS A 111 -7.89 -11.20 3.64
CA LYS A 111 -7.91 -11.51 2.20
C LYS A 111 -6.54 -11.31 1.55
N PHE A 112 -5.84 -10.24 1.93
CA PHE A 112 -4.51 -9.97 1.40
C PHE A 112 -3.50 -11.01 1.87
N GLU A 113 -3.50 -11.35 3.16
CA GLU A 113 -2.64 -12.39 3.75
C GLU A 113 -2.85 -13.75 3.06
N GLU A 114 -4.11 -14.12 2.79
CA GLU A 114 -4.45 -15.33 2.06
C GLU A 114 -3.81 -15.34 0.66
N LEU A 115 -4.00 -14.27 -0.12
CA LEU A 115 -3.46 -14.15 -1.47
C LEU A 115 -1.93 -14.11 -1.48
N CYS A 116 -1.32 -13.41 -0.52
CA CYS A 116 0.13 -13.42 -0.34
C CYS A 116 0.63 -14.84 -0.08
N THR A 117 -0.06 -15.58 0.80
CA THR A 117 0.32 -16.95 1.14
C THR A 117 0.20 -17.88 -0.06
N GLN A 118 -0.88 -17.77 -0.84
CA GLN A 118 -1.10 -18.54 -2.07
C GLN A 118 -0.02 -18.25 -3.13
N HIS A 119 0.40 -17.00 -3.31
CA HIS A 119 1.29 -16.58 -4.41
C HIS A 119 2.78 -16.45 -4.04
N MET A 120 3.09 -16.28 -2.75
CA MET A 120 4.43 -16.02 -2.23
C MET A 120 4.91 -17.04 -1.18
N GLY A 121 4.03 -17.93 -0.72
CA GLY A 121 4.35 -18.93 0.32
C GLY A 121 4.10 -18.41 1.73
N GLN A 122 4.51 -19.17 2.75
CA GLN A 122 4.27 -18.78 4.15
C GLN A 122 5.05 -17.53 4.53
N PRO A 123 4.44 -16.57 5.27
CA PRO A 123 5.16 -15.42 5.79
C PRO A 123 6.19 -15.84 6.85
N GLN A 124 7.17 -14.99 7.04
CA GLN A 124 8.05 -15.02 8.20
C GLN A 124 7.57 -13.97 9.21
N PRO A 125 7.48 -14.29 10.50
CA PRO A 125 7.26 -13.28 11.53
C PRO A 125 8.46 -12.32 11.60
N SER A 126 8.20 -11.03 11.85
CA SER A 126 9.22 -10.04 12.19
C SER A 126 9.15 -9.60 13.65
N ASP A 127 10.22 -8.98 14.14
CA ASP A 127 10.30 -8.42 15.51
C ASP A 127 9.24 -7.33 15.78
N SER A 128 8.67 -6.74 14.73
CA SER A 128 7.58 -5.74 14.82
C SER A 128 6.18 -6.35 14.89
N GLY A 129 6.06 -7.69 14.91
CA GLY A 129 4.77 -8.38 14.81
C GLY A 129 4.16 -8.34 13.41
N ALA A 130 4.95 -8.01 12.38
CA ALA A 130 4.54 -8.08 10.99
C ALA A 130 4.59 -9.51 10.48
N LEU A 131 3.75 -9.77 9.47
CA LEU A 131 3.95 -10.88 8.56
C LEU A 131 4.73 -10.39 7.34
N VAL A 132 5.87 -11.02 7.06
CA VAL A 132 6.76 -10.62 5.96
C VAL A 132 6.90 -11.72 4.93
N TRP A 133 6.57 -11.44 3.67
CA TRP A 133 6.83 -12.34 2.53
C TRP A 133 8.02 -11.82 1.72
N LYS A 134 9.11 -12.60 1.66
CA LYS A 134 10.33 -12.23 0.90
C LYS A 134 10.44 -13.05 -0.39
N LYS A 135 10.63 -12.37 -1.52
CA LYS A 135 10.86 -13.02 -2.82
C LYS A 135 11.90 -12.25 -3.63
N LYS A 136 13.08 -12.84 -3.86
CA LYS A 136 14.21 -12.32 -4.68
C LYS A 136 14.12 -10.81 -5.00
N LYS A 137 14.23 -9.96 -3.96
CA LYS A 137 14.23 -8.47 -3.97
C LYS A 137 12.91 -7.73 -3.71
N LEU A 138 11.82 -8.43 -3.38
CA LEU A 138 10.55 -7.82 -2.97
C LEU A 138 10.21 -8.30 -1.55
N ALA A 139 9.85 -7.37 -0.67
CA ALA A 139 9.24 -7.68 0.62
C ALA A 139 7.84 -7.09 0.69
N LEU A 140 6.94 -7.84 1.30
CA LEU A 140 5.56 -7.44 1.51
C LEU A 140 5.21 -7.62 2.99
N GLN A 141 4.58 -6.61 3.60
CA GLN A 141 4.29 -6.58 5.03
C GLN A 141 2.84 -6.12 5.28
N GLY A 142 2.15 -6.80 6.20
CA GLY A 142 0.79 -6.47 6.64
C GLY A 142 0.74 -6.18 8.15
N TYR A 143 0.01 -5.13 8.55
CA TYR A 143 -0.21 -4.79 9.97
C TYR A 143 -1.62 -4.26 10.23
N LEU A 144 -2.23 -4.68 11.35
CA LEU A 144 -3.47 -4.09 11.87
C LEU A 144 -3.16 -3.21 13.09
N GLN A 145 -3.42 -1.89 12.99
CA GLN A 145 -3.25 -0.97 14.11
C GLN A 145 -4.55 -0.84 14.91
N ARG A 146 -4.57 -1.36 16.15
CA ARG A 146 -5.78 -1.44 17.00
C ARG A 146 -6.34 -0.08 17.41
N ASP A 147 -5.50 0.92 17.67
CA ASP A 147 -5.94 2.22 18.20
C ASP A 147 -6.59 3.12 17.13
N ARG A 148 -6.54 2.72 15.85
CA ARG A 148 -7.14 3.47 14.73
C ARG A 148 -7.84 2.60 13.67
N ILE A 149 -7.95 1.29 13.90
CA ILE A 149 -8.44 0.25 12.96
C ILE A 149 -7.98 0.55 11.53
N ASN A 150 -6.66 0.47 11.35
CA ASN A 150 -6.03 0.66 10.05
C ASN A 150 -5.33 -0.62 9.61
N ALA A 151 -5.43 -0.94 8.32
CA ALA A 151 -4.66 -2.00 7.68
C ALA A 151 -3.61 -1.37 6.79
N ASP A 152 -2.33 -1.64 7.07
CA ASP A 152 -1.21 -1.16 6.26
C ASP A 152 -0.62 -2.32 5.45
N PHE A 153 -0.50 -2.15 4.13
CA PHE A 153 0.18 -3.06 3.22
C PHE A 153 1.41 -2.36 2.65
N ILE A 154 2.59 -2.83 3.03
CA ILE A 154 3.87 -2.23 2.62
C ILE A 154 4.55 -3.16 1.65
N ILE A 155 4.81 -2.67 0.45
CA ILE A 155 5.49 -3.36 -0.63
C ILE A 155 6.80 -2.61 -0.88
N GLU A 156 7.94 -3.27 -0.74
CA GLU A 156 9.25 -2.60 -0.86
C GLU A 156 10.27 -3.42 -1.62
N TYR A 157 11.18 -2.72 -2.30
CA TYR A 157 12.32 -3.32 -2.96
C TYR A 157 13.47 -3.51 -1.97
N GLN A 158 13.95 -4.75 -1.84
CA GLN A 158 15.14 -5.10 -1.06
C GLN A 158 16.31 -5.25 -2.03
N GLY A 159 17.07 -4.16 -2.18
CA GLY A 159 18.23 -4.04 -3.06
C GLY A 159 19.45 -4.80 -2.56
#